data_AF-A0A934YVQ8-F1
#
_entry.id   AF-A0A934YVQ8-F1
#
_cell.length_a   1.000
_cell.length_b   1.000
_cell.length_c   1.000
_cell.angle_alpha   90.00
_cell.angle_beta   90.00
_cell.angle_gamma   90.00
#
_symmetry.space_group_name_H-M   'P 1'
#
loop_
_entity.id
_entity.type
_entity.pdbx_description
1 polymer ?
#
loop_
_entity_poly.entity_id
_entity_poly.type
_entity_poly.pdbx_seq_one_letter_code
_entity_poly.pdbx_strand_id
1 'polypeptide(L)'
;MSGALPLLFPVVRGLIAATLLLLIGIPVAAALVRRHGPRPALPARETMDGWFERLPGLLAWFLLICSLLRGALQLLSFADPGVPIDSDLVRAVLLEGSWGTAWMVQSGVAFLLLAMAWLWRREPRRLTLMMVVLLVIAAAAEGSLGHGADDVWPGVLGRVVHAVHLIGSGLWLGTLAILALVVFPSLRSEESLPQLAAIVRGFSYPARIGALLVVGSGTTATWRYSGGDLLGLPGAVWGQLLLLKLLAVIGILLLGWWNWRRITPSLTAGTPAAATSLRRAVAAELLLGAVALALTAWLIGSPLPIPVG
;
A
#
# COMPACT_ATOMS: atom_id res chain seq x y z
N MET A 1 -27.46 -4.52 14.47
CA MET A 1 -26.27 -4.55 13.59
C MET A 1 -25.55 -3.19 13.49
N SER A 2 -26.02 -2.13 14.17
CA SER A 2 -25.48 -0.77 14.08
C SER A 2 -24.11 -0.54 14.73
N GLY A 3 -23.74 -1.33 15.75
CA GLY A 3 -22.49 -1.11 16.50
C GLY A 3 -21.19 -1.53 15.79
N ALA A 4 -21.26 -2.42 14.79
CA ALA A 4 -20.06 -2.96 14.12
C ALA A 4 -19.65 -2.17 12.87
N LEU A 5 -20.59 -1.49 12.21
CA LEU A 5 -20.34 -0.75 10.97
C LEU A 5 -19.20 0.28 11.09
N PRO A 6 -19.14 1.11 12.16
CA PRO A 6 -18.06 2.10 12.31
C PRO A 6 -16.65 1.50 12.41
N LEU A 7 -16.54 0.25 12.88
CA LEU A 7 -15.28 -0.47 12.99
C LEU A 7 -14.89 -1.17 11.68
N LEU A 8 -15.89 -1.66 10.93
CA LEU A 8 -15.66 -2.39 9.68
C LEU A 8 -15.14 -1.49 8.55
N PHE A 9 -15.61 -0.24 8.46
CA PHE A 9 -15.18 0.69 7.42
C PHE A 9 -13.66 0.97 7.41
N PRO A 10 -13.05 1.40 8.54
CA PRO A 10 -11.60 1.57 8.63
C PRO A 10 -10.86 0.27 8.28
N VAL A 11 -11.30 -0.88 8.81
CA VAL A 11 -10.64 -2.17 8.59
C VAL A 11 -10.61 -2.53 7.11
N VAL A 12 -11.75 -2.47 6.41
CA VAL A 12 -11.82 -2.80 4.97
C VAL A 12 -10.96 -1.84 4.16
N ARG A 13 -10.93 -0.54 4.49
CA ARG A 13 -10.05 0.43 3.85
C ARG A 13 -8.57 0.13 4.07
N GLY A 14 -8.18 -0.19 5.31
CA GLY A 14 -6.82 -0.59 5.64
C GLY A 14 -6.37 -1.84 4.89
N LEU A 15 -7.25 -2.85 4.76
CA LEU A 15 -7.00 -4.06 4.00
C LEU A 15 -6.80 -3.78 2.50
N ILE A 16 -7.62 -2.90 1.92
CA ILE A 16 -7.46 -2.46 0.51
C ILE A 16 -6.12 -1.75 0.32
N ALA A 17 -5.79 -0.80 1.19
CA ALA A 17 -4.51 -0.09 1.13
C ALA A 17 -3.32 -1.06 1.23
N ALA A 18 -3.33 -1.96 2.21
CA ALA A 18 -2.28 -2.98 2.37
C ALA A 18 -2.14 -3.86 1.11
N THR A 19 -3.27 -4.26 0.52
CA THR A 19 -3.29 -5.09 -0.70
C THR A 19 -2.71 -4.35 -1.90
N LEU A 20 -3.06 -3.06 -2.07
CA LEU A 20 -2.52 -2.21 -3.12
C LEU A 20 -1.02 -1.97 -2.94
N LEU A 21 -0.54 -1.75 -1.71
CA LEU A 21 0.90 -1.64 -1.42
C LEU A 21 1.64 -2.90 -1.89
N LEU A 22 1.14 -4.09 -1.54
CA LEU A 22 1.75 -5.35 -1.93
C LEU A 22 1.74 -5.53 -3.45
N LEU A 23 0.60 -5.27 -4.12
CA LEU A 23 0.49 -5.35 -5.57
C LEU A 23 1.44 -4.40 -6.30
N ILE A 24 1.62 -3.17 -5.80
CA ILE A 24 2.61 -2.20 -6.33
C ILE A 24 4.04 -2.67 -6.08
N GLY A 25 4.30 -3.33 -4.95
CA GLY A 25 5.62 -3.84 -4.60
C GLY A 25 6.08 -5.05 -5.43
N ILE A 26 5.16 -5.92 -5.86
CA ILE A 26 5.45 -7.13 -6.64
C ILE A 26 6.30 -6.86 -7.90
N PRO A 27 5.94 -5.95 -8.84
CA PRO A 27 6.70 -5.76 -10.06
C PRO A 27 8.11 -5.25 -9.79
N VAL A 28 8.28 -4.43 -8.75
CA VAL A 28 9.59 -3.91 -8.31
C VAL A 28 10.44 -5.05 -7.73
N ALA A 29 9.88 -5.83 -6.80
CA ALA A 29 10.56 -6.98 -6.21
C ALA A 29 10.95 -8.00 -7.29
N ALA A 30 10.04 -8.36 -8.19
CA ALA A 30 10.30 -9.27 -9.30
C ALA A 30 11.42 -8.75 -10.23
N ALA A 31 11.47 -7.43 -10.49
CA ALA A 31 12.56 -6.82 -11.26
C ALA A 31 13.91 -6.93 -10.54
N LEU A 32 13.94 -6.73 -9.22
CA LEU A 32 15.15 -6.90 -8.41
C LEU A 32 15.64 -8.34 -8.42
N VAL A 33 14.75 -9.33 -8.24
CA VAL A 33 15.12 -10.75 -8.29
C VAL A 33 15.57 -11.14 -9.70
N ARG A 34 14.95 -10.64 -10.78
CA ARG A 34 15.44 -10.87 -12.16
C ARG A 34 16.84 -10.31 -12.39
N ARG A 35 17.18 -9.16 -11.79
CA ARG A 35 18.46 -8.47 -12.02
C ARG A 35 19.59 -8.98 -11.11
N HIS A 36 19.27 -9.36 -9.88
CA HIS A 36 20.25 -9.60 -8.82
C HIS A 36 20.06 -10.93 -8.08
N GLY A 37 18.97 -11.64 -8.35
CA GLY A 37 18.63 -12.89 -7.66
C GLY A 37 19.41 -14.10 -8.18
N PRO A 38 19.13 -15.29 -7.60
CA PRO A 38 19.79 -16.53 -8.00
C PRO A 38 19.48 -16.90 -9.44
N ARG A 39 20.34 -17.74 -10.04
CA ARG A 39 20.14 -18.27 -11.39
C ARG A 39 18.82 -19.08 -11.47
N PRO A 40 18.12 -19.06 -12.62
CA PRO A 40 16.87 -19.80 -12.83
C PRO A 40 16.89 -21.28 -12.43
N ALA A 41 18.03 -21.96 -12.57
CA ALA A 41 18.15 -23.40 -12.27
C ALA A 41 18.25 -23.74 -10.77
N LEU A 42 18.29 -22.76 -9.87
CA LEU A 42 18.42 -23.00 -8.43
C LEU A 42 17.03 -23.13 -7.76
N PRO A 43 16.84 -24.07 -6.80
CA PRO A 43 15.54 -24.29 -6.14
C PRO A 43 14.96 -23.03 -5.46
N ALA A 44 15.84 -22.18 -4.92
CA ALA A 44 15.45 -20.89 -4.34
C ALA A 44 14.75 -19.99 -5.37
N ARG A 45 15.20 -20.02 -6.63
CA ARG A 45 14.64 -19.20 -7.71
C ARG A 45 13.28 -19.73 -8.17
N GLU A 46 13.14 -21.04 -8.32
CA GLU A 46 11.87 -21.70 -8.64
C GLU A 46 10.79 -21.37 -7.59
N THR A 47 11.16 -21.43 -6.31
CA THR A 47 10.26 -21.07 -5.20
C THR A 47 9.79 -19.63 -5.30
N MET A 48 10.70 -18.68 -5.55
CA MET A 48 10.37 -17.26 -5.71
C MET A 48 9.45 -17.03 -6.92
N ASP A 49 9.77 -17.61 -8.08
CA ASP A 49 8.98 -17.45 -9.30
C ASP A 49 7.57 -18.02 -9.10
N GLY A 50 7.43 -19.17 -8.44
CA GLY A 50 6.12 -19.72 -8.08
C GLY A 50 5.29 -18.81 -7.16
N TRP A 51 5.90 -18.02 -6.28
CA TRP A 51 5.19 -17.01 -5.50
C TRP A 51 4.83 -15.79 -6.34
N PHE A 52 5.74 -15.30 -7.19
CA PHE A 52 5.47 -14.18 -8.09
C PHE A 52 4.38 -14.48 -9.13
N GLU A 53 4.15 -15.75 -9.46
CA GLU A 53 3.03 -16.18 -10.31
C GLU A 53 1.69 -16.22 -9.57
N ARG A 54 1.66 -16.69 -8.32
CA ARG A 54 0.41 -16.92 -7.57
C ARG A 54 -0.08 -15.69 -6.81
N LEU A 55 0.84 -14.95 -6.20
CA LEU A 55 0.52 -13.88 -5.28
C LEU A 55 -0.27 -12.73 -5.93
N PRO A 56 0.01 -12.28 -7.17
CA PRO A 56 -0.82 -11.27 -7.82
C PRO A 56 -2.29 -11.66 -7.93
N GLY A 57 -2.58 -12.92 -8.30
CA GLY A 57 -3.95 -13.41 -8.42
C GLY A 57 -4.68 -13.48 -7.08
N LEU A 58 -4.01 -13.97 -6.04
CA LEU A 58 -4.57 -14.02 -4.68
C LEU A 58 -4.87 -12.61 -4.15
N LEU A 59 -3.95 -11.67 -4.33
CA LEU A 59 -4.14 -10.28 -3.90
C LEU A 59 -5.19 -9.55 -4.75
N ALA A 60 -5.28 -9.79 -6.06
CA ALA A 60 -6.32 -9.22 -6.90
C ALA A 60 -7.72 -9.75 -6.53
N TRP A 61 -7.83 -11.04 -6.22
CA TRP A 61 -9.06 -11.64 -5.72
C TRP A 61 -9.47 -11.04 -4.37
N PHE A 62 -8.53 -10.93 -3.44
CA PHE A 62 -8.76 -10.31 -2.14
C PHE A 62 -9.15 -8.82 -2.26
N LEU A 63 -8.46 -8.08 -3.14
CA LEU A 63 -8.79 -6.69 -3.46
C LEU A 63 -10.22 -6.55 -3.97
N LEU A 64 -10.64 -7.43 -4.89
CA LEU A 64 -11.99 -7.42 -5.44
C LEU A 64 -13.03 -7.67 -4.34
N ILE A 65 -12.83 -8.65 -3.46
CA ILE A 65 -13.72 -8.92 -2.33
C ILE A 65 -13.82 -7.71 -1.40
N CYS A 66 -12.69 -7.14 -1.00
CA CYS A 66 -12.70 -5.98 -0.12
C CYS A 66 -13.36 -4.78 -0.80
N SER A 67 -13.15 -4.58 -2.11
CA SER A 67 -13.79 -3.49 -2.86
C SER A 67 -15.31 -3.67 -2.94
N LEU A 68 -15.80 -4.89 -3.21
CA LEU A 68 -17.23 -5.19 -3.17
C LEU A 68 -17.83 -5.03 -1.77
N LEU A 69 -17.12 -5.47 -0.73
CA LEU A 69 -17.52 -5.28 0.66
C LEU A 69 -17.58 -3.79 1.02
N ARG A 70 -16.62 -2.98 0.57
CA ARG A 70 -16.65 -1.51 0.72
C ARG A 70 -17.91 -0.92 0.07
N GLY A 71 -18.26 -1.36 -1.14
CA GLY A 71 -19.48 -0.93 -1.83
C GLY A 71 -20.74 -1.27 -1.03
N ALA A 72 -20.83 -2.52 -0.53
CA ALA A 72 -21.94 -2.94 0.31
C ALA A 72 -22.02 -2.15 1.63
N LEU A 73 -20.89 -1.90 2.28
CA LEU A 73 -20.83 -1.08 3.50
C LEU A 73 -21.27 0.35 3.23
N GLN A 74 -20.86 0.95 2.11
CA GLN A 74 -21.31 2.29 1.70
C GLN A 74 -22.82 2.33 1.50
N LEU A 75 -23.38 1.35 0.80
CA LEU A 75 -24.82 1.26 0.61
C LEU A 75 -25.57 1.18 1.95
N LEU A 76 -25.06 0.35 2.87
CA LEU A 76 -25.61 0.20 4.22
C LEU A 76 -25.49 1.47 5.07
N SER A 77 -24.53 2.35 4.81
CA SER A 77 -24.40 3.61 5.56
C SER A 77 -25.43 4.67 5.17
N PHE A 78 -26.05 4.55 3.98
CA PHE A 78 -27.14 5.42 3.53
C PHE A 78 -28.52 4.79 3.66
N ALA A 79 -28.61 3.51 4.05
CA ALA A 79 -29.88 2.82 4.20
C ALA A 79 -30.53 3.16 5.55
N ASP A 80 -31.80 3.57 5.52
CA ASP A 80 -32.57 3.85 6.72
C ASP A 80 -32.96 2.54 7.45
N PRO A 81 -32.90 2.49 8.80
CA PRO A 81 -33.28 1.31 9.55
C PRO A 81 -34.72 0.87 9.26
N GLY A 82 -34.88 -0.37 8.78
CA GLY A 82 -36.19 -0.95 8.48
C GLY A 82 -36.73 -0.62 7.09
N VAL A 83 -36.03 0.21 6.31
CA VAL A 83 -36.36 0.46 4.90
C VAL A 83 -35.59 -0.54 4.02
N PRO A 84 -36.25 -1.27 3.11
CA PRO A 84 -35.55 -2.15 2.17
C PRO A 84 -34.60 -1.37 1.27
N ILE A 85 -33.46 -1.97 0.96
CA ILE A 85 -32.55 -1.44 -0.07
C ILE A 85 -33.22 -1.63 -1.44
N ASP A 86 -33.57 -0.54 -2.10
CA ASP A 86 -34.18 -0.52 -3.42
C ASP A 86 -33.18 -0.17 -4.54
N SER A 87 -33.64 -0.22 -5.80
CA SER A 87 -32.81 0.08 -6.96
C SER A 87 -32.37 1.53 -7.04
N ASP A 88 -33.14 2.45 -6.48
CA ASP A 88 -32.89 3.89 -6.55
C ASP A 88 -31.74 4.27 -5.60
N LEU A 89 -31.75 3.72 -4.38
CA LEU A 89 -30.62 3.86 -3.46
C LEU A 89 -29.34 3.24 -4.02
N VAL A 90 -29.43 2.03 -4.62
CA VAL A 90 -28.28 1.38 -5.26
C VAL A 90 -27.72 2.24 -6.38
N ARG A 91 -28.58 2.78 -7.25
CA ARG A 91 -28.19 3.65 -8.35
C ARG A 91 -27.51 4.92 -7.83
N ALA A 92 -28.14 5.61 -6.87
CA ALA A 92 -27.64 6.86 -6.32
C ALA A 92 -26.26 6.69 -5.64
N VAL A 93 -26.05 5.60 -4.90
CA VAL A 93 -24.82 5.39 -4.13
C VAL A 93 -23.69 4.77 -4.96
N LEU A 94 -23.99 3.76 -5.79
CA LEU A 94 -22.97 2.95 -6.47
C LEU A 94 -22.73 3.34 -7.93
N LEU A 95 -23.75 3.86 -8.62
CA LEU A 95 -23.69 4.12 -10.06
C LEU A 95 -23.58 5.60 -10.40
N GLU A 96 -24.03 6.48 -9.50
CA GLU A 96 -24.00 7.93 -9.67
C GLU A 96 -22.92 8.59 -8.83
N GLY A 97 -22.55 9.81 -9.22
CA GLY A 97 -21.56 10.61 -8.51
C GLY A 97 -20.10 10.18 -8.69
N SER A 98 -19.22 11.02 -8.16
CA SER A 98 -17.77 10.81 -8.20
C SER A 98 -17.32 9.58 -7.40
N TRP A 99 -17.97 9.33 -6.26
CA TRP A 99 -17.67 8.20 -5.40
C TRP A 99 -17.99 6.86 -6.07
N GLY A 100 -19.22 6.69 -6.60
CA GLY A 100 -19.65 5.47 -7.30
C GLY A 100 -18.77 5.17 -8.51
N THR A 101 -18.46 6.20 -9.31
CA THR A 101 -17.53 6.10 -10.44
C THR A 101 -16.15 5.58 -10.01
N ALA A 102 -15.56 6.15 -8.96
CA ALA A 102 -14.25 5.73 -8.47
C ALA A 102 -14.27 4.28 -7.94
N TRP A 103 -15.34 3.90 -7.25
CA TRP A 103 -15.52 2.54 -6.74
C TRP A 103 -15.65 1.51 -7.88
N MET A 104 -16.43 1.83 -8.91
CA MET A 104 -16.56 0.99 -10.12
C MET A 104 -15.22 0.85 -10.84
N VAL A 105 -14.46 1.93 -11.00
CA VAL A 105 -13.12 1.89 -11.61
C VAL A 105 -12.19 0.98 -10.81
N GLN A 106 -12.15 1.11 -9.48
CA GLN A 106 -11.32 0.24 -8.64
C GLN A 106 -11.74 -1.23 -8.73
N SER A 107 -13.05 -1.50 -8.69
CA SER A 107 -13.58 -2.87 -8.79
C SER A 107 -13.28 -3.49 -10.15
N GLY A 108 -13.44 -2.72 -11.23
CA GLY A 108 -13.08 -3.11 -12.58
C GLY A 108 -11.58 -3.39 -12.72
N VAL A 109 -10.73 -2.55 -12.15
CA VAL A 109 -9.27 -2.79 -12.12
C VAL A 109 -8.95 -4.07 -11.35
N ALA A 110 -9.54 -4.31 -10.18
CA ALA A 110 -9.31 -5.52 -9.40
C ALA A 110 -9.72 -6.78 -10.19
N PHE A 111 -10.84 -6.72 -10.90
CA PHE A 111 -11.27 -7.78 -11.82
C PHE A 111 -10.29 -8.01 -12.97
N LEU A 112 -9.82 -6.94 -13.62
CA LEU A 112 -8.83 -7.04 -14.71
C LEU A 112 -7.50 -7.62 -14.23
N LEU A 113 -7.02 -7.20 -13.05
CA LEU A 113 -5.82 -7.75 -12.41
C LEU A 113 -5.98 -9.25 -12.14
N LEU A 114 -7.15 -9.66 -11.65
CA LEU A 114 -7.46 -11.07 -11.44
C LEU A 114 -7.46 -11.84 -12.76
N ALA A 115 -8.17 -11.35 -13.78
CA ALA A 115 -8.22 -11.96 -15.11
C ALA A 115 -6.81 -12.09 -15.73
N MET A 116 -5.96 -11.08 -15.55
CA MET A 116 -4.58 -11.10 -16.00
C MET A 116 -3.72 -12.14 -15.28
N ALA A 117 -3.94 -12.38 -13.99
CA ALA A 117 -3.20 -13.40 -13.24
C ALA A 117 -3.37 -14.80 -13.87
N TRP A 118 -4.55 -15.10 -14.40
CA TRP A 118 -4.81 -16.35 -15.14
C TRP A 118 -4.06 -16.43 -16.48
N LEU A 119 -3.81 -15.29 -17.11
CA LEU A 119 -3.12 -15.19 -18.41
C LEU A 119 -1.59 -15.00 -18.27
N TRP A 120 -1.09 -14.76 -17.06
CA TRP A 120 0.28 -14.36 -16.77
C TRP A 120 1.35 -15.35 -17.27
N ARG A 121 1.01 -16.64 -17.31
CA ARG A 121 1.92 -17.72 -17.69
C ARG A 121 2.44 -17.64 -19.14
N ARG A 122 1.80 -16.85 -20.01
CA ARG A 122 2.14 -16.78 -21.44
C ARG A 122 3.06 -15.60 -21.81
N GLU A 123 2.88 -14.42 -21.20
CA GLU A 123 3.43 -13.14 -21.68
C GLU A 123 3.90 -12.21 -20.53
N PRO A 124 4.88 -12.63 -19.69
CA PRO A 124 5.14 -11.98 -18.40
C PRO A 124 5.61 -10.52 -18.50
N ARG A 125 6.34 -10.14 -19.56
CA ARG A 125 6.84 -8.76 -19.74
C ARG A 125 5.71 -7.78 -20.08
N ARG A 126 4.88 -8.10 -21.08
CA ARG A 126 3.75 -7.25 -21.50
C ARG A 126 2.71 -7.12 -20.38
N LEU A 127 2.44 -8.20 -19.67
CA LEU A 127 1.48 -8.21 -18.57
C LEU A 127 2.00 -7.45 -17.34
N THR A 128 3.31 -7.38 -17.11
CA THR A 128 3.88 -6.53 -16.05
C THR A 128 3.61 -5.05 -16.30
N LEU A 129 3.81 -4.55 -17.52
CA LEU A 129 3.54 -3.14 -17.84
C LEU A 129 2.05 -2.81 -17.65
N MET A 130 1.17 -3.67 -18.17
CA MET A 130 -0.28 -3.52 -18.02
C MET A 130 -0.71 -3.52 -16.55
N MET A 131 -0.11 -4.40 -15.72
CA MET A 131 -0.36 -4.43 -14.28
C MET A 131 0.03 -3.11 -13.62
N VAL A 132 1.19 -2.53 -13.97
CA VAL A 132 1.62 -1.23 -13.44
C VAL A 132 0.63 -0.13 -13.82
N VAL A 133 0.17 -0.08 -15.07
CA VAL A 133 -0.84 0.90 -15.53
C VAL A 133 -2.14 0.75 -14.73
N LEU A 134 -2.64 -0.48 -14.57
CA LEU A 134 -3.84 -0.76 -13.78
C LEU A 134 -3.67 -0.32 -12.32
N LEU A 135 -2.51 -0.55 -11.70
CA LEU A 135 -2.25 -0.13 -10.32
C LEU A 135 -2.18 1.38 -10.16
N VAL A 136 -1.71 2.12 -11.18
CA VAL A 136 -1.78 3.58 -11.20
C VAL A 136 -3.24 4.05 -11.27
N ILE A 137 -4.07 3.41 -12.10
CA ILE A 137 -5.51 3.70 -12.18
C ILE A 137 -6.20 3.41 -10.84
N ALA A 138 -5.92 2.27 -10.21
CA ALA A 138 -6.46 1.93 -8.89
C ALA A 138 -6.03 2.94 -7.82
N ALA A 139 -4.80 3.43 -7.86
CA ALA A 139 -4.31 4.44 -6.92
C ALA A 139 -5.00 5.81 -7.13
N ALA A 140 -5.24 6.19 -8.39
CA ALA A 140 -6.01 7.40 -8.71
C ALA A 140 -7.49 7.29 -8.28
N ALA A 141 -8.10 6.12 -8.45
CA ALA A 141 -9.45 5.84 -7.98
C ALA A 141 -9.52 5.92 -6.45
N GLU A 142 -8.55 5.36 -5.73
CA GLU A 142 -8.52 5.41 -4.25
C GLU A 142 -8.47 6.84 -3.72
N GLY A 143 -7.74 7.74 -4.38
CA GLY A 143 -7.71 9.16 -4.01
C GLY A 143 -9.08 9.87 -4.12
N SER A 144 -10.02 9.28 -4.87
CA SER A 144 -11.38 9.80 -5.05
C SER A 144 -12.39 9.22 -4.05
N LEU A 145 -12.00 8.23 -3.25
CA LEU A 145 -12.87 7.51 -2.32
C LEU A 145 -12.80 8.04 -0.88
N GLY A 146 -12.10 9.15 -0.63
CA GLY A 146 -12.00 9.76 0.70
C GLY A 146 -11.66 11.25 0.60
N HIS A 147 -10.99 11.78 1.64
CA HIS A 147 -10.68 13.21 1.76
C HIS A 147 -9.86 13.84 0.63
N GLY A 148 -9.36 13.06 -0.33
CA GLY A 148 -8.74 13.58 -1.55
C GLY A 148 -9.75 14.16 -2.55
N ALA A 149 -11.04 13.84 -2.40
CA ALA A 149 -12.14 14.36 -3.21
C ALA A 149 -12.87 15.56 -2.59
N ASP A 150 -12.62 15.87 -1.31
CA ASP A 150 -13.27 16.95 -0.59
C ASP A 150 -12.86 18.34 -1.14
N ASP A 151 -13.73 19.33 -0.97
CA ASP A 151 -13.53 20.73 -1.41
C ASP A 151 -12.40 21.46 -0.67
N VAL A 152 -11.85 20.81 0.35
CA VAL A 152 -10.55 21.15 0.91
C VAL A 152 -9.47 21.11 -0.18
N TRP A 153 -9.63 20.48 -1.34
CA TRP A 153 -8.62 20.52 -2.41
C TRP A 153 -9.06 21.30 -3.64
N PRO A 154 -8.15 22.06 -4.30
CA PRO A 154 -8.45 22.61 -5.61
C PRO A 154 -8.49 21.50 -6.67
N GLY A 155 -9.66 21.31 -7.29
CA GLY A 155 -9.84 20.41 -8.42
C GLY A 155 -9.41 18.97 -8.15
N VAL A 156 -8.43 18.46 -8.90
CA VAL A 156 -7.96 17.06 -8.77
C VAL A 156 -6.75 16.88 -7.86
N LEU A 157 -6.24 17.95 -7.25
CA LEU A 157 -4.95 17.93 -6.54
C LEU A 157 -4.95 16.94 -5.37
N GLY A 158 -6.03 16.88 -4.58
CA GLY A 158 -6.14 15.94 -3.47
C GLY A 158 -6.06 14.48 -3.93
N ARG A 159 -6.79 14.13 -4.99
CA ARG A 159 -6.74 12.80 -5.61
C ARG A 159 -5.33 12.41 -6.04
N VAL A 160 -4.59 13.35 -6.66
CA VAL A 160 -3.20 13.13 -7.09
C VAL A 160 -2.28 12.94 -5.89
N VAL A 161 -2.39 13.78 -4.86
CA VAL A 161 -1.58 13.67 -3.63
C VAL A 161 -1.77 12.30 -2.98
N HIS A 162 -3.00 11.81 -2.89
CA HIS A 162 -3.30 10.47 -2.34
C HIS A 162 -2.75 9.34 -3.22
N ALA A 163 -2.92 9.43 -4.53
CA ALA A 163 -2.36 8.44 -5.46
C ALA A 163 -0.83 8.37 -5.37
N VAL A 164 -0.16 9.52 -5.32
CA VAL A 164 1.30 9.61 -5.15
C VAL A 164 1.74 9.03 -3.81
N HIS A 165 1.02 9.30 -2.72
CA HIS A 165 1.31 8.74 -1.40
C HIS A 165 1.22 7.21 -1.41
N LEU A 166 0.16 6.66 -2.04
CA LEU A 166 -0.06 5.23 -2.14
C LEU A 166 0.99 4.54 -3.03
N ILE A 167 1.30 5.11 -4.19
CA ILE A 167 2.37 4.62 -5.08
C ILE A 167 3.71 4.65 -4.35
N GLY A 168 4.06 5.76 -3.69
CA GLY A 168 5.29 5.87 -2.91
C GLY A 168 5.38 4.82 -1.80
N SER A 169 4.27 4.59 -1.09
CA SER A 169 4.18 3.56 -0.05
C SER A 169 4.36 2.15 -0.61
N GLY A 170 3.81 1.87 -1.79
CA GLY A 170 3.99 0.59 -2.49
C GLY A 170 5.43 0.39 -2.97
N LEU A 171 6.06 1.42 -3.55
CA LEU A 171 7.47 1.37 -3.97
C LEU A 171 8.41 1.10 -2.79
N TRP A 172 8.10 1.66 -1.61
CA TRP A 172 8.88 1.50 -0.39
C TRP A 172 8.46 0.27 0.42
N LEU A 173 7.44 0.40 1.27
CA LEU A 173 7.03 -0.63 2.22
C LEU A 173 6.39 -1.84 1.53
N GLY A 174 5.65 -1.61 0.43
CA GLY A 174 5.08 -2.70 -0.37
C GLY A 174 6.15 -3.62 -0.94
N THR A 175 7.15 -3.05 -1.61
CA THR A 175 8.30 -3.80 -2.12
C THR A 175 9.07 -4.49 -0.99
N LEU A 176 9.32 -3.80 0.13
CA LEU A 176 10.02 -4.38 1.28
C LEU A 176 9.27 -5.60 1.84
N ALA A 177 7.95 -5.51 1.95
CA ALA A 177 7.12 -6.62 2.41
C ALA A 177 7.21 -7.83 1.47
N ILE A 178 7.13 -7.62 0.16
CA ILE A 178 7.29 -8.70 -0.82
C ILE A 178 8.69 -9.32 -0.73
N LEU A 179 9.75 -8.52 -0.60
CA LEU A 179 11.10 -9.04 -0.41
C LEU A 179 11.22 -9.86 0.88
N ALA A 180 10.64 -9.39 1.98
CA ALA A 180 10.67 -10.07 3.27
C ALA A 180 9.88 -11.39 3.27
N LEU A 181 8.74 -11.44 2.60
CA LEU A 181 7.83 -12.60 2.59
C LEU A 181 8.19 -13.65 1.54
N VAL A 182 8.70 -13.23 0.37
CA VAL A 182 8.95 -14.13 -0.77
C VAL A 182 10.43 -14.41 -0.97
N VAL A 183 11.27 -13.39 -0.84
CA VAL A 183 12.67 -13.46 -1.28
C VAL A 183 13.60 -13.87 -0.15
N PHE A 184 13.55 -13.19 1.01
CA PHE A 184 14.46 -13.45 2.14
C PHE A 184 14.36 -14.86 2.73
N PRO A 185 13.19 -15.53 2.76
CA PRO A 185 13.08 -16.91 3.21
C PRO A 185 13.81 -17.89 2.31
N SER A 186 13.94 -17.57 1.02
CA SER A 186 14.62 -18.39 0.00
C SER A 186 16.13 -18.13 -0.08
N LEU A 187 16.65 -17.12 0.65
CA LEU A 187 18.07 -16.72 0.68
C LEU A 187 18.64 -16.80 2.11
N ARG A 188 18.55 -17.98 2.73
CA ARG A 188 18.98 -18.22 4.12
C ARG A 188 20.39 -18.79 4.27
N SER A 189 20.93 -19.45 3.25
CA SER A 189 22.25 -20.06 3.33
C SER A 189 23.36 -19.01 3.19
N GLU A 190 24.54 -19.30 3.72
CA GLU A 190 25.72 -18.45 3.54
C GLU A 190 26.08 -18.26 2.06
N GLU A 191 25.91 -19.31 1.26
CA GLU A 191 26.11 -19.27 -0.20
C GLU A 191 25.20 -18.22 -0.89
N SER A 192 24.03 -17.94 -0.31
CA SER A 192 23.05 -16.99 -0.85
C SER A 192 23.24 -15.54 -0.37
N LEU A 193 24.22 -15.29 0.50
CA LEU A 193 24.50 -13.96 1.05
C LEU A 193 24.83 -12.91 -0.02
N PRO A 194 25.64 -13.20 -1.07
CA PRO A 194 25.93 -12.22 -2.11
C PRO A 194 24.67 -11.75 -2.86
N GLN A 195 23.73 -12.66 -3.13
CA GLN A 195 22.47 -12.37 -3.82
C GLN A 195 21.55 -11.55 -2.91
N LEU A 196 21.44 -11.92 -1.63
CA LEU A 196 20.69 -11.13 -0.64
C LEU A 196 21.24 -9.71 -0.57
N ALA A 197 22.57 -9.55 -0.49
CA ALA A 197 23.24 -8.26 -0.47
C ALA A 197 22.96 -7.43 -1.73
N ALA A 198 22.99 -8.06 -2.91
CA ALA A 198 22.73 -7.40 -4.18
C ALA A 198 21.27 -6.93 -4.31
N ILE A 199 20.31 -7.74 -3.88
CA ILE A 199 18.89 -7.38 -3.87
C ILE A 199 18.62 -6.21 -2.92
N VAL A 200 19.17 -6.26 -1.70
CA VAL A 200 19.02 -5.18 -0.70
C VAL A 200 19.63 -3.88 -1.22
N ARG A 201 20.82 -3.92 -1.84
CA ARG A 201 21.42 -2.75 -2.49
C ARG A 201 20.55 -2.20 -3.62
N GLY A 202 20.00 -3.08 -4.46
CA GLY A 202 19.11 -2.70 -5.55
C GLY A 202 17.82 -2.04 -5.05
N PHE A 203 17.30 -2.50 -3.91
CA PHE A 203 16.09 -1.94 -3.28
C PHE A 203 16.28 -0.51 -2.75
N SER A 204 17.51 -0.09 -2.41
CA SER A 204 17.78 1.25 -1.90
C SER A 204 17.34 2.39 -2.84
N TYR A 205 17.31 2.17 -4.16
CA TYR A 205 16.80 3.18 -5.10
C TYR A 205 15.27 3.35 -5.04
N PRO A 206 14.44 2.32 -5.30
CA PRO A 206 12.99 2.45 -5.19
C PRO A 206 12.53 2.82 -3.78
N ALA A 207 13.22 2.35 -2.73
CA ALA A 207 12.92 2.74 -1.35
C ALA A 207 13.06 4.26 -1.12
N ARG A 208 14.15 4.89 -1.61
CA ARG A 208 14.37 6.34 -1.48
C ARG A 208 13.36 7.15 -2.28
N ILE A 209 13.05 6.73 -3.50
CA ILE A 209 12.01 7.38 -4.31
C ILE A 209 10.65 7.26 -3.61
N GLY A 210 10.28 6.07 -3.14
CA GLY A 210 9.04 5.83 -2.43
C GLY A 210 8.93 6.67 -1.15
N ALA A 211 9.98 6.70 -0.33
CA ALA A 211 10.04 7.52 0.87
C ALA A 211 9.90 9.03 0.57
N LEU A 212 10.55 9.52 -0.48
CA LEU A 212 10.42 10.92 -0.93
C LEU A 212 8.98 11.24 -1.33
N LEU A 213 8.33 10.38 -2.12
CA LEU A 213 6.93 10.55 -2.53
C LEU A 213 6.00 10.54 -1.32
N VAL A 214 6.18 9.62 -0.37
CA VAL A 214 5.38 9.51 0.86
C VAL A 214 5.53 10.75 1.74
N VAL A 215 6.77 11.21 1.97
CA VAL A 215 7.03 12.39 2.80
C VAL A 215 6.50 13.65 2.14
N GLY A 216 6.73 13.84 0.83
CA GLY A 216 6.25 15.01 0.09
C GLY A 216 4.72 15.08 0.10
N SER A 217 4.05 14.04 -0.39
CA SER A 217 2.59 13.97 -0.42
C SER A 217 1.95 14.02 0.97
N GLY A 218 2.55 13.34 1.96
CA GLY A 218 2.06 13.33 3.34
C GLY A 218 2.17 14.69 4.00
N THR A 219 3.25 15.43 3.75
CA THR A 219 3.42 16.82 4.22
C THR A 219 2.38 17.74 3.57
N THR A 220 2.18 17.65 2.26
CA THR A 220 1.16 18.44 1.54
C THR A 220 -0.25 18.15 2.07
N ALA A 221 -0.59 16.87 2.27
CA ALA A 221 -1.88 16.47 2.84
C ALA A 221 -2.05 17.00 4.27
N THR A 222 -1.02 16.86 5.11
CA THR A 222 -1.03 17.35 6.50
C THR A 222 -1.31 18.85 6.54
N TRP A 223 -0.56 19.63 5.76
CA TRP A 223 -0.73 21.09 5.70
C TRP A 223 -2.15 21.49 5.29
N ARG A 224 -2.70 20.81 4.27
CA ARG A 224 -4.03 21.15 3.76
C ARG A 224 -5.13 20.75 4.74
N TYR A 225 -5.05 19.57 5.33
CA TYR A 225 -6.03 19.07 6.28
C TYR A 225 -6.00 19.78 7.63
N SER A 226 -4.86 20.35 8.02
CA SER A 226 -4.76 21.19 9.23
C SER A 226 -5.19 22.64 9.00
N GLY A 227 -5.53 23.03 7.76
CA GLY A 227 -5.78 24.44 7.43
C GLY A 227 -4.55 25.35 7.62
N GLY A 228 -3.34 24.79 7.69
CA GLY A 228 -2.12 25.50 8.04
C GLY A 228 -1.83 25.60 9.54
N ASP A 229 -2.75 25.22 10.43
CA ASP A 229 -2.51 25.23 11.88
C ASP A 229 -1.90 23.89 12.36
N LEU A 230 -0.57 23.82 12.34
CA LEU A 230 0.15 22.65 12.82
C LEU A 230 0.25 22.59 14.36
N LEU A 231 0.12 23.73 15.04
CA LEU A 231 0.23 23.79 16.50
C LEU A 231 -1.06 23.31 17.18
N GLY A 232 -2.20 23.45 16.50
CA GLY A 232 -3.49 22.91 16.94
C GLY A 232 -3.64 21.39 16.83
N LEU A 233 -2.75 20.69 16.12
CA LEU A 233 -2.88 19.23 15.89
C LEU A 233 -3.06 18.40 17.17
N PRO A 234 -2.34 18.63 18.28
CA PRO A 234 -2.52 17.84 19.50
C PRO A 234 -3.92 17.98 20.12
N GLY A 235 -4.63 19.07 19.82
CA GLY A 235 -5.98 19.33 20.33
C GLY A 235 -7.09 18.56 19.60
N ALA A 236 -6.80 17.99 18.42
CA ALA A 236 -7.77 17.24 17.62
C ALA A 236 -7.44 15.74 17.60
N VAL A 237 -8.48 14.89 17.66
CA VAL A 237 -8.33 13.42 17.55
C VAL A 237 -7.58 13.04 16.27
N TRP A 238 -7.94 13.68 15.15
CA TRP A 238 -7.24 13.49 13.87
C TRP A 238 -5.74 13.83 13.97
N GLY A 239 -5.39 14.95 14.62
CA GLY A 239 -4.00 15.35 14.76
C GLY A 239 -3.20 14.44 15.70
N GLN A 240 -3.81 13.91 16.76
CA GLN A 240 -3.18 12.91 17.63
C GLN A 240 -2.85 11.61 16.89
N LEU A 241 -3.79 11.08 16.10
CA LEU A 241 -3.56 9.91 15.25
C LEU A 241 -2.46 10.16 14.21
N LEU A 242 -2.43 11.36 13.63
CA LEU A 242 -1.38 11.76 12.68
C LEU A 242 -0.01 11.79 13.36
N LEU A 243 0.10 12.38 14.55
CA LEU A 243 1.36 12.44 15.30
C LEU A 243 1.88 11.03 15.62
N LEU A 244 1.01 10.11 16.06
CA LEU A 244 1.37 8.71 16.26
C LEU A 244 1.85 8.05 14.95
N LYS A 245 1.20 8.33 13.82
CA LYS A 245 1.62 7.83 12.51
C LYS A 245 3.00 8.38 12.13
N LEU A 246 3.26 9.66 12.39
CA LEU A 246 4.55 10.29 12.11
C LEU A 246 5.67 9.67 12.97
N LEU A 247 5.42 9.37 14.25
CA LEU A 247 6.37 8.64 15.08
C LEU A 247 6.73 7.27 14.49
N ALA A 248 5.74 6.52 14.03
CA ALA A 248 5.97 5.24 13.37
C ALA A 248 6.82 5.43 12.09
N VAL A 249 6.47 6.40 11.23
CA VAL A 249 7.20 6.70 9.99
C VAL A 249 8.65 7.13 10.27
N ILE A 250 8.89 7.98 11.27
CA ILE A 250 10.24 8.36 11.70
C ILE A 250 11.03 7.14 12.15
N GLY A 251 10.41 6.23 12.91
CA GLY A 251 11.03 4.96 13.30
C GLY A 251 11.47 4.12 12.10
N ILE A 252 10.61 3.98 11.08
CA ILE A 252 10.95 3.27 9.83
C ILE A 252 12.11 3.96 9.11
N LEU A 253 12.11 5.29 9.01
CA LEU A 253 13.20 6.06 8.38
C LEU A 253 14.54 5.88 9.11
N LEU A 254 14.54 5.88 10.44
CA LEU A 254 15.74 5.63 11.25
C LEU A 254 16.27 4.21 11.06
N LEU A 255 15.39 3.21 11.04
CA LEU A 255 15.75 1.82 10.74
C LEU A 255 16.30 1.67 9.32
N GLY A 256 15.65 2.31 8.33
CA GLY A 256 16.12 2.33 6.94
C GLY A 256 17.49 2.97 6.80
N TRP A 257 17.74 4.09 7.50
CA TRP A 257 19.05 4.74 7.57
C TRP A 257 20.10 3.82 8.21
N TRP A 258 19.77 3.17 9.33
CA TRP A 258 20.66 2.21 9.99
C TRP A 258 20.98 1.02 9.09
N ASN A 259 19.97 0.49 8.39
CA ASN A 259 20.10 -0.58 7.42
C ASN A 259 21.03 -0.19 6.27
N TRP A 260 20.90 1.03 5.74
CA TRP A 260 21.78 1.53 4.70
C TRP A 260 23.21 1.78 5.18
N ARG A 261 23.38 2.39 6.37
CA ARG A 261 24.69 2.83 6.86
C ARG A 261 25.52 1.72 7.51
N ARG A 262 24.88 0.71 8.10
CA ARG A 262 25.57 -0.33 8.90
C ARG A 262 25.34 -1.73 8.37
N ILE A 263 24.07 -2.13 8.22
CA ILE A 263 23.74 -3.53 7.90
C ILE A 263 24.10 -3.87 6.47
N THR A 264 23.75 -3.02 5.50
CA THR A 264 24.00 -3.27 4.08
C THR A 264 25.49 -3.38 3.78
N PRO A 265 26.37 -2.47 4.25
CA PRO A 265 27.82 -2.63 4.08
C PRO A 265 28.36 -3.91 4.72
N SER A 266 27.94 -4.25 5.95
CA SER A 266 28.38 -5.49 6.61
C SER A 266 27.91 -6.75 5.85
N LEU A 267 26.71 -6.72 5.30
CA LEU A 267 26.19 -7.78 4.45
C LEU A 267 26.98 -7.89 3.14
N THR A 268 27.41 -6.77 2.56
CA THR A 268 28.27 -6.77 1.37
C THR A 268 29.66 -7.31 1.63
N ALA A 269 30.17 -7.14 2.85
CA ALA A 269 31.44 -7.69 3.29
C ALA A 269 31.37 -9.19 3.61
N GLY A 270 30.20 -9.82 3.44
CA GLY A 270 30.01 -11.26 3.64
C GLY A 270 29.80 -11.68 5.08
N THR A 271 29.54 -10.76 6.03
CA THR A 271 29.31 -11.12 7.43
C THR A 271 27.98 -11.85 7.61
N PRO A 272 27.95 -13.14 8.02
CA PRO A 272 26.69 -13.90 8.11
C PRO A 272 25.71 -13.31 9.14
N ALA A 273 26.22 -12.81 10.27
CA ALA A 273 25.41 -12.18 11.32
C ALA A 273 24.61 -10.95 10.82
N ALA A 274 25.10 -10.24 9.79
CA ALA A 274 24.42 -9.09 9.21
C ALA A 274 23.08 -9.49 8.57
N ALA A 275 22.97 -10.71 8.05
CA ALA A 275 21.74 -11.20 7.45
C ALA A 275 20.63 -11.43 8.49
N THR A 276 20.98 -11.83 9.71
CA THR A 276 20.04 -11.94 10.83
C THR A 276 19.62 -10.56 11.31
N SER A 277 20.56 -9.63 11.46
CA SER A 277 20.27 -8.23 11.83
C SER A 277 19.37 -7.54 10.80
N LEU A 278 19.60 -7.75 9.50
CA LEU A 278 18.75 -7.27 8.43
C LEU A 278 17.30 -7.74 8.62
N ARG A 279 17.09 -9.04 8.85
CA ARG A 279 15.75 -9.61 8.98
C ARG A 279 15.00 -9.04 10.18
N ARG A 280 15.69 -8.84 11.31
CA ARG A 280 15.10 -8.22 12.50
C ARG A 280 14.74 -6.76 12.26
N ALA A 281 15.63 -6.00 11.62
CA ALA A 281 15.37 -4.60 11.29
C ALA A 281 14.20 -4.46 10.30
N VAL A 282 14.16 -5.29 9.25
CA VAL A 282 13.06 -5.31 8.29
C VAL A 282 11.75 -5.74 8.94
N ALA A 283 11.76 -6.73 9.84
CA ALA A 283 10.56 -7.08 10.60
C ALA A 283 10.05 -5.90 11.43
N ALA A 284 10.94 -5.15 12.09
CA ALA A 284 10.58 -3.94 12.82
C ALA A 284 10.04 -2.84 11.89
N GLU A 285 10.64 -2.61 10.73
CA GLU A 285 10.13 -1.68 9.72
C GLU A 285 8.72 -2.06 9.25
N LEU A 286 8.47 -3.34 8.99
CA LEU A 286 7.15 -3.82 8.54
C LEU A 286 6.10 -3.75 9.66
N LEU A 287 6.48 -4.00 10.92
CA LEU A 287 5.58 -3.82 12.07
C LEU A 287 5.20 -2.35 12.25
N LEU A 288 6.16 -1.43 12.19
CA LEU A 288 5.88 0.00 12.22
C LEU A 288 5.05 0.45 11.01
N GLY A 289 5.31 -0.11 9.83
CA GLY A 289 4.50 0.11 8.63
C GLY A 289 3.06 -0.36 8.80
N ALA A 290 2.84 -1.52 9.41
CA ALA A 290 1.51 -2.02 9.74
C ALA A 290 0.79 -1.12 10.76
N VAL A 291 1.50 -0.63 11.78
CA VAL A 291 0.96 0.38 12.72
C VAL A 291 0.58 1.66 11.99
N ALA A 292 1.44 2.17 11.11
CA ALA A 292 1.15 3.38 10.33
C ALA A 292 -0.05 3.19 9.39
N LEU A 293 -0.22 2.01 8.78
CA LEU A 293 -1.40 1.66 7.97
C LEU A 293 -2.67 1.57 8.82
N ALA A 294 -2.60 0.94 9.99
CA ALA A 294 -3.71 0.88 10.92
C ALA A 294 -4.13 2.28 11.35
N LEU A 295 -3.21 3.13 11.79
CA LEU A 295 -3.49 4.53 12.13
C LEU A 295 -4.08 5.31 10.95
N THR A 296 -3.61 5.05 9.72
CA THR A 296 -4.17 5.66 8.50
C THR A 296 -5.62 5.24 8.27
N ALA A 297 -5.96 3.97 8.47
CA ALA A 297 -7.32 3.48 8.33
C ALA A 297 -8.29 4.22 9.26
N TRP A 298 -7.88 4.50 10.50
CA TRP A 298 -8.65 5.27 11.48
C TRP A 298 -8.68 6.78 11.17
N LEU A 299 -7.55 7.35 10.73
CA LEU A 299 -7.44 8.77 10.34
C LEU A 299 -8.47 9.16 9.30
N ILE A 300 -8.66 8.31 8.28
CA ILE A 300 -9.56 8.61 7.16
C ILE A 300 -11.04 8.60 7.61
N GLY A 301 -11.38 7.88 8.68
CA GLY A 301 -12.73 7.90 9.25
C GLY A 301 -12.95 8.98 10.30
N SER A 302 -11.90 9.74 10.66
CA SER A 302 -11.97 10.77 11.71
C SER A 302 -12.27 12.14 11.08
N PRO A 303 -13.07 12.99 11.74
CA PRO A 303 -13.35 14.33 11.24
C PRO A 303 -12.04 15.14 11.14
N LEU A 304 -11.91 15.91 10.06
CA LEU A 304 -10.78 16.82 9.87
C LEU A 304 -10.79 17.91 10.95
N PRO A 305 -9.62 18.46 11.34
CA PRO A 305 -9.54 19.53 12.34
C PRO A 305 -10.00 20.90 11.81
N ILE A 306 -10.43 20.97 10.55
CA ILE A 306 -11.00 22.16 9.91
C ILE A 306 -12.48 21.96 9.62
N PRO A 307 -13.33 23.00 9.69
CA PRO A 307 -14.70 22.94 9.21
C PRO A 307 -14.69 22.57 7.73
N VAL A 308 -15.29 21.44 7.39
CA VAL A 308 -15.68 21.12 6.00
C VAL A 308 -16.97 21.88 5.75
N GLY A 309 -16.91 22.85 4.83
CA GLY A 309 -18.06 23.64 4.38
C GLY A 309 -18.97 22.87 3.45
#